data_AF-V9LB22-F1
#
_entry.id   AF-V9LB22-F1
#
_cell.length_a   1.000
_cell.length_b   1.000
_cell.length_c   1.000
_cell.angle_alpha   90.00
_cell.angle_beta   90.00
_cell.angle_gamma   90.00
#
_symmetry.space_group_name_H-M   'P 1'
#
loop_
_entity.id
_entity.type
_entity.pdbx_description
1 polymer ?
#
loop_
_entity_poly.entity_id
_entity_poly.type
_entity_poly.pdbx_seq_one_letter_code
_entity_poly.pdbx_strand_id
1 'polypeptide(L)'
;GQDNNNSGGGDGGRLAFQREKDEDRVTVLQGIRLSETVVKRMKDLPESAVKHSSECTSSSISAGGIQRADNKVPKHPGVEEELYRRYEKENAVTEGKMFKVTRGEKLVIDEYLKEEFSKEQVTTNEEWQKVEQLAKHLEKKEAELERLDAFYKEQLAVIEKKKADHFKLTSAQFNEAAMKAHITKRNCEPICRNLQSQILRCYQQNPQLTLNCSFLAKEYRQCINTAQKTLLNHG
;
A
#
# COMPACT_ATOMS: atom_id res chain seq x y z
N GLY A 1 -0.25 -63.58 -2.12
CA GLY A 1 0.32 -62.31 -1.68
C GLY A 1 -0.85 -61.41 -1.33
N GLN A 2 -0.93 -60.81 -0.15
CA GLN A 2 -0.06 -59.69 0.31
C GLN A 2 -0.03 -58.61 -0.79
N ASP A 3 -0.63 -57.43 -0.64
CA ASP A 3 -0.54 -56.47 0.47
C ASP A 3 -1.78 -55.54 0.53
N ASN A 4 -2.43 -55.41 1.69
CA ASN A 4 -2.32 -54.31 2.67
C ASN A 4 -2.80 -52.92 2.20
N ASN A 5 -4.06 -52.63 2.50
CA ASN A 5 -4.52 -51.27 2.81
C ASN A 5 -3.92 -50.85 4.15
N ASN A 6 -3.12 -49.78 4.18
CA ASN A 6 -2.83 -49.05 5.42
C ASN A 6 -3.12 -47.57 5.24
N SER A 7 -4.14 -47.12 5.96
CA SER A 7 -4.45 -45.72 6.19
C SER A 7 -3.54 -45.15 7.29
N GLY A 8 -2.96 -43.99 7.00
CA GLY A 8 -2.36 -43.07 7.98
C GLY A 8 -2.00 -41.80 7.20
N GLY A 9 -2.56 -40.62 7.46
CA GLY A 9 -2.87 -40.03 8.75
C GLY A 9 -1.76 -39.02 9.07
N GLY A 10 -2.08 -37.73 8.94
CA GLY A 10 -1.16 -36.60 9.19
C GLY A 10 -0.63 -36.00 7.89
N ASP A 11 -0.60 -34.70 7.66
CA ASP A 11 -0.78 -33.56 8.55
C ASP A 11 -1.32 -32.44 7.67
N GLY A 12 -2.60 -32.13 7.84
CA GLY A 12 -3.20 -30.95 7.23
C GLY A 12 -2.68 -29.74 7.98
N GLY A 13 -1.44 -29.36 7.66
CA GLY A 13 -0.75 -28.20 8.20
C GLY A 13 -1.58 -26.95 7.93
N ARG A 14 -2.49 -26.64 8.86
CA ARG A 14 -3.06 -25.32 9.01
C ARG A 14 -1.88 -24.41 9.29
N LEU A 15 -1.42 -23.72 8.25
CA LEU A 15 -0.63 -22.51 8.41
C LEU A 15 -1.55 -21.51 9.12
N ALA A 16 -1.56 -21.58 10.45
CA ALA A 16 -1.99 -20.47 11.26
C ALA A 16 -1.05 -19.33 10.89
N PHE A 17 -1.57 -18.37 10.13
CA PHE A 17 -0.99 -17.04 10.10
C PHE A 17 -0.99 -16.56 11.55
N GLN A 18 0.17 -16.69 12.20
CA GLN A 18 0.45 -15.94 13.41
C GLN A 18 0.41 -14.48 12.96
N ARG A 19 -0.79 -13.87 13.04
CA ARG A 19 -0.92 -12.42 12.99
C ARG A 19 -0.06 -11.93 14.13
N GLU A 20 1.08 -11.33 13.78
CA GLU A 20 1.90 -10.56 14.70
C GLU A 20 0.95 -9.61 15.41
N LYS A 21 0.71 -9.92 16.69
CA LYS A 21 -0.31 -9.26 17.49
C LYS A 21 0.29 -7.99 18.08
N ASP A 22 0.84 -7.17 17.20
CA ASP A 22 1.13 -5.78 17.52
C ASP A 22 -0.09 -4.97 17.09
N GLU A 23 -1.19 -5.23 17.79
CA GLU A 23 -2.29 -4.27 17.83
C GLU A 23 -1.73 -3.02 18.49
N ASP A 24 -1.68 -1.92 17.75
CA ASP A 24 -1.29 -0.60 18.22
C ASP A 24 -1.95 -0.32 19.59
N ARG A 25 -1.18 -0.42 20.67
CA ARG A 25 -1.61 -0.05 22.02
C ARG A 25 -1.73 1.46 22.08
N VAL A 26 -2.85 1.97 21.60
CA VAL A 26 -3.16 3.41 21.55
C VAL A 26 -3.89 3.80 22.83
N THR A 27 -3.38 4.82 23.52
CA THR A 27 -4.04 5.42 24.69
C THR A 27 -4.71 6.72 24.27
N VAL A 28 -5.94 6.97 24.74
CA VAL A 28 -6.68 8.21 24.41
C VAL A 28 -6.63 9.15 25.60
N LEU A 29 -5.97 10.29 25.45
CA LEU A 29 -5.95 11.37 26.43
C LEU A 29 -6.73 12.56 25.85
N GLN A 30 -7.81 12.95 26.54
CA GLN A 30 -8.64 14.11 26.18
C GLN A 30 -9.15 14.11 24.72
N GLY A 31 -9.45 12.92 24.18
CA GLY A 31 -10.00 12.74 22.83
C GLY A 31 -8.96 12.56 21.72
N ILE A 32 -7.66 12.61 22.03
CA ILE A 32 -6.57 12.44 21.05
C ILE A 32 -5.95 11.05 21.21
N ARG A 33 -5.82 10.31 20.11
CA ARG A 33 -5.22 8.97 20.04
C ARG A 33 -3.69 9.08 19.98
N LEU A 34 -3.00 8.59 21.00
CA LEU A 34 -1.53 8.60 21.08
C LEU A 34 -0.99 7.17 21.24
N SER A 35 0.14 6.87 20.59
CA SER A 35 0.83 5.58 20.78
C SER A 35 1.50 5.50 22.15
N GLU A 36 1.66 4.29 22.69
CA GLU A 36 2.28 4.05 23.99
C GLU A 36 3.72 4.63 24.08
N THR A 37 4.46 4.63 22.97
CA THR A 37 5.79 5.27 22.84
C THR A 37 5.76 6.80 22.95
N VAL A 38 4.70 7.46 22.46
CA VAL A 38 4.53 8.91 22.62
C VAL A 38 4.12 9.24 24.05
N VAL A 39 3.21 8.46 24.63
CA VAL A 39 2.76 8.64 26.03
C VAL A 39 3.90 8.43 27.02
N LYS A 40 4.75 7.42 26.80
CA LYS A 40 5.91 7.15 27.65
C LYS A 40 6.93 8.29 27.62
N ARG A 41 7.20 8.86 26.44
CA ARG A 41 8.08 10.05 26.32
C ARG A 41 7.52 11.29 27.02
N MET A 42 6.20 11.47 27.03
CA MET A 42 5.57 12.56 27.77
C MET A 42 5.61 12.35 29.29
N LYS A 43 5.66 11.10 29.75
CA LYS A 43 5.79 10.75 31.18
C LYS A 43 7.25 10.76 31.66
N ASP A 44 8.20 10.43 30.79
CA ASP A 44 9.63 10.32 31.09
C ASP A 44 10.40 11.64 30.88
N LEU A 45 9.72 12.80 30.95
CA LEU A 45 10.40 14.09 31.07
C LEU A 45 11.17 14.13 32.40
N PRO A 46 12.50 14.33 32.41
CA PRO A 46 13.23 14.48 33.64
C PRO A 46 12.78 15.77 34.35
N GLU A 47 12.32 15.60 35.59
CA GLU A 47 12.02 16.64 36.57
C GLU A 47 13.35 17.26 37.09
N SER A 48 14.17 17.76 36.15
CA SER A 48 15.50 18.32 36.38
C SER A 48 15.71 19.52 35.44
N ALA A 49 14.75 20.44 35.45
CA ALA A 49 15.01 21.85 35.14
C ALA A 49 14.91 22.61 36.47
N VAL A 50 16.07 22.72 37.10
CA VAL A 50 16.46 23.55 38.25
C VAL A 50 15.48 24.67 38.59
N LYS A 51 14.84 24.54 39.76
CA LYS A 51 14.47 25.68 40.61
C LYS A 51 15.75 26.41 41.01
N HIS A 52 15.93 27.64 40.51
CA HIS A 52 16.56 28.75 41.24
C HIS A 52 16.13 30.07 40.59
N SER A 53 14.85 30.44 40.77
CA SER A 53 14.45 31.85 40.78
C SER A 53 14.07 32.22 42.20
N SER A 54 15.07 32.29 43.07
CA SER A 54 14.94 32.91 44.38
C SER A 54 15.47 34.33 44.27
N GLU A 55 14.56 35.26 44.47
CA GLU A 55 14.78 36.68 44.68
C GLU A 55 16.02 36.95 45.52
N CYS A 56 16.86 37.87 45.04
CA CYS A 56 17.65 38.75 45.89
C CYS A 56 17.57 40.14 45.30
N THR A 57 16.64 40.89 45.88
CA THR A 57 16.66 42.35 46.03
C THR A 57 18.08 42.92 46.09
N SER A 58 18.44 43.77 45.14
CA SER A 58 19.44 44.82 45.36
C SER A 58 18.76 46.17 45.18
N SER A 59 18.14 46.57 46.29
CA SER A 59 17.94 47.94 46.74
C SER A 59 18.81 48.97 46.03
N SER A 60 18.12 49.91 45.39
CA SER A 60 18.54 51.30 45.28
C SER A 60 19.03 51.82 46.63
N ILE A 61 20.33 52.10 46.75
CA ILE A 61 20.84 53.01 47.78
C ILE A 61 21.72 54.05 47.09
N SER A 62 21.10 55.22 47.01
CA SER A 62 21.66 56.56 47.02
C SER A 62 23.17 56.71 47.16
N ALA A 63 23.68 57.59 46.30
CA ALA A 63 24.74 58.51 46.61
C ALA A 63 24.54 59.10 48.02
N GLY A 64 25.40 58.68 48.95
CA GLY A 64 25.51 59.22 50.30
C GLY A 64 26.96 59.52 50.55
N GLY A 65 27.33 60.79 50.40
CA GLY A 65 28.65 61.27 50.77
C GLY A 65 28.90 61.10 52.26
N ILE A 66 30.12 60.69 52.61
CA ILE A 66 30.77 61.14 53.84
C ILE A 66 32.14 61.67 53.47
N GLN A 67 32.30 62.92 53.83
CA GLN A 67 33.45 63.79 53.69
C GLN A 67 34.72 63.13 54.24
N ARG A 68 35.84 63.35 53.55
CA ARG A 68 37.12 63.60 54.23
C ARG A 68 38.04 64.44 53.34
N ALA A 69 38.26 65.64 53.85
CA ALA A 69 39.51 66.38 53.86
C ALA A 69 40.16 66.70 52.51
N ASP A 70 40.13 67.99 52.20
CA ASP A 70 41.21 68.72 51.53
C ASP A 70 42.55 67.99 51.64
N ASN A 71 42.97 67.39 50.53
CA ASN A 71 44.37 67.21 50.25
C ASN A 71 44.60 67.68 48.83
N LYS A 72 45.23 68.86 48.75
CA LYS A 72 45.87 69.40 47.55
C LYS A 72 46.48 68.25 46.75
N VAL A 73 46.03 68.09 45.52
CA VAL A 73 46.75 67.34 44.48
C VAL A 73 47.93 68.21 44.05
N PRO A 74 49.19 67.81 44.27
CA PRO A 74 50.29 68.32 43.49
C PRO A 74 50.28 67.53 42.17
N LYS A 75 49.96 68.23 41.09
CA LYS A 75 50.13 67.74 39.72
C LYS A 75 51.62 67.48 39.51
N HIS A 76 52.04 66.21 39.54
CA HIS A 76 53.42 65.79 39.31
C HIS A 76 53.46 64.95 38.00
N PRO A 77 54.16 65.41 36.95
CA PRO A 77 54.00 64.91 35.58
C PRO A 77 54.57 63.50 35.31
N GLY A 78 55.04 62.77 36.33
CA GLY A 78 55.70 61.45 36.16
C GLY A 78 55.01 60.26 36.81
N VAL A 79 53.99 60.48 37.65
CA VAL A 79 53.30 59.39 38.39
C VAL A 79 52.18 58.75 37.54
N GLU A 80 51.56 59.54 36.67
CA GLU A 80 50.49 59.10 35.76
C GLU A 80 51.02 58.22 34.62
N GLU A 81 52.21 58.55 34.09
CA GLU A 81 52.90 57.76 33.06
C GLU A 81 53.34 56.39 33.60
N GLU A 82 53.82 56.31 34.84
CA GLU A 82 54.21 55.04 35.47
C GLU A 82 53.01 54.15 35.80
N LEU A 83 51.87 54.74 36.16
CA LEU A 83 50.60 54.02 36.31
C LEU A 83 50.13 53.43 34.97
N TYR A 84 50.21 54.20 33.89
CA TYR A 84 49.85 53.73 32.55
C TYR A 84 50.78 52.61 32.06
N ARG A 85 52.09 52.75 32.30
CA ARG A 85 53.09 51.70 31.99
C ARG A 85 52.85 50.40 32.75
N ARG A 86 52.35 50.49 33.99
CA ARG A 86 51.95 49.32 34.80
C ARG A 86 50.67 48.69 34.25
N TYR A 87 49.69 49.50 33.87
CA TYR A 87 48.45 49.04 33.26
C TYR A 87 48.70 48.27 31.95
N GLU A 88 49.52 48.78 31.04
CA GLU A 88 49.86 48.09 29.78
C GLU A 88 50.53 46.73 30.02
N LYS A 89 51.48 46.67 30.97
CA LYS A 89 52.12 45.41 31.36
C LYS A 89 51.12 44.40 31.91
N GLU A 90 50.20 44.86 32.76
CA GLU A 90 49.14 44.02 33.32
C GLU A 90 48.15 43.54 32.26
N ASN A 91 47.82 44.40 31.28
CA ASN A 91 47.00 44.06 30.12
C ASN A 91 47.67 43.01 29.24
N ALA A 92 48.95 43.18 28.91
CA ALA A 92 49.70 42.21 28.10
C ALA A 92 49.83 40.85 28.80
N VAL A 93 50.00 40.84 30.13
CA VAL A 93 50.00 39.62 30.94
C VAL A 93 48.62 38.96 30.93
N THR A 94 47.56 39.74 31.03
CA THR A 94 46.17 39.24 31.01
C THR A 94 45.80 38.67 29.65
N GLU A 95 46.11 39.38 28.56
CA GLU A 95 45.91 38.91 27.19
C GLU A 95 46.71 37.63 26.90
N GLY A 96 47.97 37.57 27.33
CA GLY A 96 48.80 36.38 27.20
C GLY A 96 48.27 35.17 28.00
N LYS A 97 47.64 35.39 29.17
CA LYS A 97 46.95 34.33 29.93
C LYS A 97 45.68 33.87 29.21
N MET A 98 44.88 34.81 28.71
CA MET A 98 43.65 34.53 27.97
C MET A 98 43.93 33.71 26.71
N PHE A 99 44.96 34.08 25.94
CA PHE A 99 45.41 33.31 24.78
C PHE A 99 45.79 31.87 25.13
N LYS A 100 46.47 31.65 26.26
CA LYS A 100 46.82 30.30 26.72
C LYS A 100 45.59 29.48 27.10
N VAL A 101 44.61 30.09 27.78
CA VAL A 101 43.33 29.46 28.13
C VAL A 101 42.57 29.08 26.86
N THR A 102 42.33 30.03 25.95
CA THR A 102 41.61 29.77 24.69
C THR A 102 42.30 28.72 23.84
N ARG A 103 43.64 28.72 23.79
CA ARG A 103 44.40 27.68 23.07
C ARG A 103 44.21 26.30 23.72
N GLY A 104 44.23 26.23 25.05
CA GLY A 104 43.98 24.99 25.79
C GLY A 104 42.57 24.46 25.54
N GLU A 105 41.56 25.32 25.66
CA GLU A 105 40.15 24.99 25.38
C GLU A 105 39.95 24.48 23.94
N LYS A 106 40.58 25.14 22.95
CA LYS A 106 40.50 24.70 21.55
C LYS A 106 41.07 23.29 21.33
N LEU A 107 42.22 22.97 21.94
CA LEU A 107 42.83 21.65 21.79
C LEU A 107 41.98 20.56 22.43
N VAL A 108 41.39 20.84 23.59
CA VAL A 108 40.47 19.89 24.26
C VAL A 108 39.23 19.66 23.41
N ILE A 109 38.65 20.71 22.81
CA ILE A 109 37.50 20.58 21.91
C ILE A 109 37.87 19.78 20.65
N ASP A 110 39.04 20.03 20.06
CA ASP A 110 39.49 19.33 18.85
C ASP A 110 39.72 17.83 19.11
N GLU A 111 40.32 17.49 20.25
CA GLU A 111 40.49 16.10 20.69
C GLU A 111 39.14 15.41 20.96
N TYR A 112 38.22 16.10 21.65
CA TYR A 112 36.86 15.61 21.89
C TYR A 112 36.08 15.37 20.59
N LEU A 113 36.10 16.33 19.66
CA LEU A 113 35.42 16.20 18.37
C LEU A 113 36.01 15.05 17.54
N LYS A 114 37.33 14.85 17.59
CA LYS A 114 37.98 13.74 16.90
C LYS A 114 37.58 12.38 17.47
N GLU A 115 37.47 12.27 18.80
CA GLU A 115 37.00 11.05 19.45
C GLU A 115 35.52 10.77 19.11
N GLU A 116 34.67 11.79 19.16
CA GLU A 116 33.24 11.66 18.86
C GLU A 116 33.01 11.28 17.39
N PHE A 117 33.73 11.94 16.46
CA PHE A 117 33.68 11.60 15.03
C PHE A 117 34.17 10.18 14.76
N SER A 118 35.19 9.71 15.47
CA SER A 118 35.69 8.34 15.33
C SER A 118 34.64 7.32 15.78
N LYS A 119 33.91 7.59 16.87
CA LYS A 119 32.80 6.75 17.35
C LYS A 119 31.66 6.71 16.34
N GLU A 120 31.21 7.88 15.87
CA GLU A 120 30.14 8.00 14.89
C GLU A 120 30.49 7.32 13.55
N GLN A 121 31.74 7.41 13.10
CA GLN A 121 32.21 6.74 11.90
C GLN A 121 32.17 5.21 12.04
N VAL A 122 32.54 4.67 13.20
CA VAL A 122 32.47 3.23 13.47
C VAL A 122 31.02 2.75 13.47
N THR A 123 30.12 3.44 14.20
CA THR A 123 28.69 3.06 14.24
C THR A 123 28.06 3.12 12.85
N THR A 124 28.35 4.18 12.09
CA THR A 124 27.85 4.34 10.73
C THR A 124 28.33 3.22 9.81
N ASN A 125 29.61 2.83 9.89
CA ASN A 125 30.16 1.74 9.09
C ASN A 125 29.52 0.39 9.45
N GLU A 126 29.29 0.12 10.74
CA GLU A 126 28.59 -1.09 11.18
C GLU A 126 27.14 -1.14 10.67
N GLU A 127 26.44 -0.01 10.69
CA GLU A 127 25.09 0.11 10.13
C GLU A 127 25.08 -0.11 8.62
N TRP A 128 26.01 0.50 7.89
CA TRP A 128 26.17 0.28 6.45
C TRP A 128 26.40 -1.18 6.10
N GLN A 129 27.25 -1.88 6.85
CA GLN A 129 27.48 -3.31 6.63
C GLN A 129 26.20 -4.15 6.86
N LYS A 130 25.40 -3.81 7.88
CA LYS A 130 24.11 -4.48 8.13
C LYS A 130 23.13 -4.23 6.98
N VAL A 131 23.05 -2.99 6.50
CA VAL A 131 22.20 -2.62 5.36
C VAL A 131 22.63 -3.36 4.09
N GLU A 132 23.93 -3.45 3.81
CA GLU A 132 24.44 -4.16 2.64
C GLU A 132 24.14 -5.67 2.71
N GLN A 133 24.30 -6.29 3.88
CA GLN A 133 23.94 -7.70 4.07
C GLN A 133 22.44 -7.93 3.87
N LEU A 134 21.59 -7.04 4.40
CA LEU A 134 20.16 -7.12 4.23
C LEU A 134 19.75 -6.93 2.76
N ALA A 135 20.36 -5.97 2.05
CA ALA A 135 20.12 -5.75 0.63
C ALA A 135 20.43 -7.00 -0.21
N LYS A 136 21.58 -7.64 0.04
CA LYS A 136 21.94 -8.91 -0.61
C LYS A 136 20.97 -10.05 -0.30
N HIS A 137 20.40 -10.08 0.92
CA HIS A 137 19.39 -11.07 1.28
C HIS A 137 18.08 -10.83 0.53
N LEU A 138 17.65 -9.57 0.45
CA LEU A 138 16.44 -9.18 -0.27
C LEU A 138 16.57 -9.47 -1.77
N GLU A 139 17.70 -9.16 -2.39
CA GLU A 139 17.97 -9.47 -3.80
C GLU A 139 17.83 -10.98 -4.08
N LYS A 140 18.36 -11.83 -3.21
CA LYS A 140 18.20 -13.30 -3.33
C LYS A 140 16.74 -13.72 -3.23
N LYS A 141 15.97 -13.09 -2.33
CA LYS A 141 14.55 -13.39 -2.15
C LYS A 141 13.71 -12.91 -3.31
N GLU A 142 14.03 -11.76 -3.87
CA GLU A 142 13.37 -11.24 -5.07
C GLU A 142 13.63 -12.13 -6.28
N ALA A 143 14.88 -12.56 -6.49
CA ALA A 143 15.22 -13.52 -7.54
C ALA A 143 14.52 -14.88 -7.37
N GLU A 144 14.38 -15.37 -6.13
CA GLU A 144 13.63 -16.60 -5.82
C GLU A 144 12.14 -16.45 -6.16
N LEU A 145 11.53 -15.31 -5.79
CA LEU A 145 10.15 -14.98 -6.09
C LEU A 145 9.91 -14.85 -7.59
N GLU A 146 10.80 -14.16 -8.32
CA GLU A 146 10.72 -14.02 -9.77
C GLU A 146 10.79 -15.39 -10.48
N ARG A 147 11.66 -16.28 -10.01
CA ARG A 147 11.75 -17.65 -10.54
C ARG A 147 10.46 -18.44 -10.35
N LEU A 148 9.82 -18.31 -9.18
CA LEU A 148 8.55 -18.98 -8.87
C LEU A 148 7.40 -18.37 -9.68
N ASP A 149 7.34 -17.04 -9.79
CA ASP A 149 6.35 -16.34 -10.60
C ASP A 149 6.43 -16.76 -12.07
N ALA A 150 7.64 -16.78 -12.65
CA ALA A 150 7.87 -17.26 -14.01
C ALA A 150 7.43 -18.73 -14.18
N PHE A 151 7.76 -19.59 -13.22
CA PHE A 151 7.33 -21.00 -13.24
C PHE A 151 5.80 -21.13 -13.24
N TYR A 152 5.11 -20.46 -12.34
CA TYR A 152 3.64 -20.57 -12.25
C TYR A 152 2.93 -19.91 -13.42
N LYS A 153 3.45 -18.80 -13.95
CA LYS A 153 2.94 -18.19 -15.19
C LYS A 153 3.05 -19.14 -16.38
N GLU A 154 4.17 -19.84 -16.52
CA GLU A 154 4.33 -20.85 -17.58
C GLU A 154 3.33 -22.01 -17.40
N GLN A 155 3.16 -22.53 -16.18
CA GLN A 155 2.18 -23.59 -15.90
C GLN A 155 0.75 -23.14 -16.23
N LEU A 156 0.38 -21.91 -15.87
CA LEU A 156 -0.93 -21.35 -16.21
C LEU A 156 -1.10 -21.22 -17.72
N ALA A 157 -0.10 -20.71 -18.44
CA ALA A 157 -0.14 -20.59 -19.89
C ALA A 157 -0.33 -21.95 -20.59
N VAL A 158 0.34 -23.00 -20.10
CA VAL A 158 0.17 -24.37 -20.61
C VAL A 158 -1.27 -24.88 -20.38
N ILE A 159 -1.82 -24.67 -19.17
CA ILE A 159 -3.18 -25.08 -18.83
C ILE A 159 -4.21 -24.32 -19.68
N GLU A 160 -4.06 -23.01 -19.81
CA GLU A 160 -4.95 -22.16 -20.61
C GLU A 160 -4.92 -22.55 -22.08
N LYS A 161 -3.73 -22.81 -22.64
CA LYS A 161 -3.58 -23.29 -24.01
C LYS A 161 -4.25 -24.65 -24.20
N LYS A 162 -3.99 -25.63 -23.32
CA LYS A 162 -4.62 -26.96 -23.38
C LYS A 162 -6.15 -26.85 -23.30
N LYS A 163 -6.66 -25.98 -22.44
CA LYS A 163 -8.10 -25.73 -22.31
C LYS A 163 -8.68 -25.11 -23.58
N ALA A 164 -8.00 -24.12 -24.16
CA ALA A 164 -8.43 -23.48 -25.40
C ALA A 164 -8.45 -24.46 -26.57
N ASP A 165 -7.42 -25.28 -26.71
CA ASP A 165 -7.31 -26.28 -27.77
C ASP A 165 -8.36 -27.38 -27.61
N HIS A 166 -8.58 -27.86 -26.38
CA HIS A 166 -9.64 -28.82 -26.07
C HIS A 166 -11.02 -28.25 -26.39
N PHE A 167 -11.28 -26.99 -26.03
CA PHE A 167 -12.55 -26.33 -26.35
C PHE A 167 -12.77 -26.19 -27.86
N LYS A 168 -11.74 -25.77 -28.61
CA LYS A 168 -11.80 -25.68 -30.08
C LYS A 168 -12.12 -27.03 -30.71
N LEU A 169 -11.41 -28.09 -30.31
CA LEU A 169 -11.63 -29.44 -30.82
C LEU A 169 -13.06 -29.93 -30.49
N THR A 170 -13.49 -29.77 -29.24
CA THR A 170 -14.82 -30.21 -28.79
C THR A 170 -15.92 -29.45 -29.53
N SER A 171 -15.77 -28.14 -29.69
CA SER A 171 -16.72 -27.30 -30.44
C SER A 171 -16.78 -27.70 -31.91
N ALA A 172 -15.64 -27.95 -32.54
CA ALA A 172 -15.59 -28.43 -33.93
C ALA A 172 -16.29 -29.79 -34.09
N GLN A 173 -15.99 -30.75 -33.20
CA GLN A 173 -16.63 -32.07 -33.20
C GLN A 173 -18.15 -31.98 -32.96
N PHE A 174 -18.58 -31.12 -32.03
CA PHE A 174 -20.00 -30.88 -31.78
C PHE A 174 -20.69 -30.32 -33.01
N ASN A 175 -20.11 -29.29 -33.64
CA ASN A 175 -20.68 -28.67 -34.84
C ASN A 175 -20.71 -29.65 -36.02
N GLU A 176 -19.65 -30.42 -36.22
CA GLU A 176 -19.60 -31.47 -37.24
C GLU A 176 -20.67 -32.53 -36.99
N ALA A 177 -20.80 -33.01 -35.74
CA ALA A 177 -21.84 -33.95 -35.35
C ALA A 177 -23.24 -33.37 -35.54
N ALA A 178 -23.46 -32.08 -35.23
CA ALA A 178 -24.72 -31.39 -35.44
C ALA A 178 -25.07 -31.21 -36.93
N MET A 179 -24.07 -31.00 -37.79
CA MET A 179 -24.26 -30.94 -39.24
C MET A 179 -24.53 -32.32 -39.85
N LYS A 180 -23.83 -33.36 -39.40
CA LYS A 180 -24.02 -34.75 -39.83
C LYS A 180 -25.31 -35.35 -39.29
N ALA A 181 -25.72 -34.94 -38.09
CA ALA A 181 -27.06 -35.17 -37.61
C ALA A 181 -28.00 -34.46 -38.59
N HIS A 182 -28.58 -35.23 -39.50
CA HIS A 182 -29.70 -34.77 -40.30
C HIS A 182 -30.85 -34.45 -39.34
N ILE A 183 -30.83 -33.24 -38.78
CA ILE A 183 -32.03 -32.54 -38.35
C ILE A 183 -32.76 -32.28 -39.65
N THR A 184 -33.43 -33.33 -40.14
CA THR A 184 -34.39 -33.22 -41.22
C THR A 184 -35.35 -32.16 -40.71
N LYS A 185 -35.25 -30.97 -41.29
CA LYS A 185 -36.26 -29.93 -41.12
C LYS A 185 -37.55 -30.68 -41.42
N ARG A 186 -38.37 -30.95 -40.39
CA ARG A 186 -39.59 -31.72 -40.57
C ARG A 186 -40.27 -31.09 -41.77
N ASN A 187 -40.44 -31.88 -42.84
CA ASN A 187 -41.03 -31.38 -44.06
C ASN A 187 -42.50 -31.21 -43.72
N CYS A 188 -42.82 -30.10 -43.06
CA CYS A 188 -44.17 -29.73 -42.69
C CYS A 188 -44.82 -29.23 -43.97
N GLU A 189 -45.26 -30.17 -44.81
CA GLU A 189 -46.12 -29.82 -45.92
C GLU A 189 -47.42 -29.27 -45.32
N PRO A 190 -47.80 -28.03 -45.66
CA PRO A 190 -49.00 -27.43 -45.10
C PRO A 190 -50.21 -28.27 -45.51
N ILE A 191 -50.97 -28.70 -44.51
CA ILE A 191 -52.20 -29.45 -44.72
C ILE A 191 -53.13 -28.61 -45.60
N CYS A 192 -53.77 -29.26 -46.58
CA CYS A 192 -54.69 -28.61 -47.52
C CYS A 192 -54.04 -27.56 -48.44
N ARG A 193 -52.71 -27.63 -48.69
CA ARG A 193 -51.94 -26.69 -49.54
C ARG A 193 -52.62 -26.29 -50.86
N ASN A 194 -53.10 -27.28 -51.61
CA ASN A 194 -53.71 -27.04 -52.92
C ASN A 194 -55.01 -26.26 -52.79
N LEU A 195 -55.81 -26.60 -51.78
CA LEU A 195 -57.10 -26.00 -51.52
C LEU A 195 -56.96 -24.58 -50.95
N GLN A 196 -55.95 -24.37 -50.09
CA GLN A 196 -55.51 -23.04 -49.64
C GLN A 196 -55.14 -22.16 -50.83
N SER A 197 -54.42 -22.70 -51.80
CA SER A 197 -54.01 -21.95 -53.00
C SER A 197 -55.22 -21.58 -53.88
N GLN A 198 -56.17 -22.51 -54.02
CA GLN A 198 -57.38 -22.31 -54.83
C GLN A 198 -58.34 -21.28 -54.21
N ILE A 199 -58.58 -21.35 -52.89
CA ILE A 199 -59.47 -20.39 -52.22
C ILE A 199 -58.88 -18.97 -52.23
N LEU A 200 -57.56 -18.83 -52.01
CA LEU A 200 -56.89 -17.53 -52.08
C LEU A 200 -56.97 -16.94 -53.49
N ARG A 201 -56.74 -17.75 -54.53
CA ARG A 201 -56.89 -17.33 -55.92
C ARG A 201 -58.33 -16.89 -56.23
N CYS A 202 -59.33 -17.63 -55.73
CA CYS A 202 -60.73 -17.27 -55.94
C CYS A 202 -61.08 -15.91 -55.31
N TYR A 203 -60.63 -15.64 -54.08
CA TYR A 203 -60.88 -14.34 -53.44
C TYR A 203 -60.15 -13.19 -54.14
N GLN A 204 -58.94 -13.41 -54.64
CA GLN A 204 -58.21 -12.43 -55.44
C GLN A 204 -58.95 -12.07 -56.73
N GLN A 205 -59.59 -13.06 -57.37
CA GLN A 205 -60.36 -12.88 -58.59
C GLN A 205 -61.77 -12.31 -58.37
N ASN A 206 -62.32 -12.44 -57.15
CA ASN A 206 -63.70 -12.05 -56.82
C ASN A 206 -63.76 -11.14 -55.56
N PRO A 207 -63.09 -9.97 -55.54
CA PRO A 207 -62.97 -9.14 -54.34
C PRO A 207 -64.32 -8.61 -53.82
N GLN A 208 -65.28 -8.35 -54.73
CA GLN A 208 -66.62 -7.86 -54.39
C GLN A 208 -67.70 -8.96 -54.40
N LEU A 209 -67.34 -10.17 -54.82
CA LEU A 209 -68.25 -11.31 -54.99
C LEU A 209 -67.71 -12.55 -54.28
N THR A 210 -67.25 -12.37 -53.04
CA THR A 210 -66.56 -13.40 -52.25
C THR A 210 -67.43 -14.64 -51.97
N LEU A 211 -68.77 -14.50 -52.03
CA LEU A 211 -69.71 -15.61 -51.91
C LEU A 211 -69.59 -16.64 -53.03
N ASN A 212 -69.07 -16.27 -54.21
CA ASN A 212 -68.79 -17.22 -55.29
C ASN A 212 -67.68 -18.23 -54.92
N CYS A 213 -66.84 -17.89 -53.93
CA CYS A 213 -65.80 -18.76 -53.40
C CYS A 213 -66.28 -19.63 -52.23
N SER A 214 -67.57 -19.59 -51.88
CA SER A 214 -68.15 -20.29 -50.72
C SER A 214 -67.98 -21.80 -50.78
N PHE A 215 -68.04 -22.39 -51.98
CA PHE A 215 -67.80 -23.81 -52.18
C PHE A 215 -66.35 -24.20 -51.82
N LEU A 216 -65.36 -23.49 -52.37
CA LEU A 216 -63.94 -23.69 -52.03
C LEU A 216 -63.66 -23.44 -50.55
N ALA A 217 -64.32 -22.44 -49.95
CA ALA A 217 -64.21 -22.17 -48.51
C ALA A 217 -64.76 -23.30 -47.64
N LYS A 218 -65.85 -23.95 -48.08
CA LYS A 218 -66.42 -25.12 -47.40
C LYS A 218 -65.49 -26.31 -47.48
N GLU A 219 -64.95 -26.61 -48.67
CA GLU A 219 -64.00 -27.71 -48.84
C GLU A 219 -62.72 -27.47 -48.04
N TYR A 220 -62.18 -26.25 -48.05
CA TYR A 220 -60.96 -25.91 -47.29
C TYR A 220 -61.15 -26.17 -45.79
N ARG A 221 -62.28 -25.72 -45.24
CA ARG A 221 -62.65 -25.94 -43.84
C ARG A 221 -62.82 -27.44 -43.54
N GLN A 222 -63.45 -28.21 -44.43
CA GLN A 222 -63.61 -29.66 -44.25
C GLN A 222 -62.26 -30.37 -44.22
N CYS A 223 -61.33 -29.98 -45.10
CA CYS A 223 -59.98 -30.53 -45.13
C CYS A 223 -59.24 -30.24 -43.81
N ILE A 224 -59.27 -29.00 -43.31
CA ILE A 224 -58.65 -28.64 -42.02
C ILE A 224 -59.24 -29.45 -40.87
N ASN A 225 -60.58 -29.50 -40.77
CA ASN A 225 -61.26 -30.19 -39.67
C ASN A 225 -60.97 -31.69 -39.67
N THR A 226 -60.88 -32.30 -40.86
CA THR A 226 -60.55 -33.72 -40.99
C THR A 226 -59.13 -33.97 -40.52
N ALA A 227 -58.18 -33.15 -40.97
CA ALA A 227 -56.79 -33.28 -40.57
C ALA A 227 -56.58 -33.04 -39.07
N GLN A 228 -57.27 -32.05 -38.48
CA GLN A 228 -57.25 -31.81 -37.04
C GLN A 228 -57.74 -33.03 -36.25
N LYS A 229 -58.84 -33.67 -36.68
CA LYS A 229 -59.34 -34.89 -36.04
C LYS A 229 -58.33 -36.04 -36.15
N THR A 230 -57.74 -36.26 -37.31
CA THR A 230 -56.76 -37.34 -37.51
C THR A 230 -55.49 -37.11 -36.67
N LEU A 231 -55.01 -35.88 -36.55
CA LEU A 231 -53.82 -35.57 -35.74
C LEU A 231 -54.08 -35.70 -34.23
N LEU A 232 -55.30 -35.41 -33.76
CA LEU A 232 -55.67 -35.53 -32.35
C LEU A 232 -55.98 -36.97 -31.91
N ASN A 233 -56.32 -37.86 -32.85
CA ASN A 233 -56.64 -39.27 -32.57
C ASN A 233 -55.40 -40.21 -32.60
N HIS A 234 -54.23 -39.71 -33.00
CA HIS A 234 -52.96 -40.45 -33.02
C HIS A 234 -51.96 -39.96 -31.95
N GLY A 235 -52.44 -39.21 -30.94
CA GLY A 235 -51.67 -38.77 -29.77
C GLY A 235 -51.68 -39.78 -28.64
#